data_AF-A0AAW1M1T5-F1
#
_entry.id   AF-A0AAW1M1T5-F1
#
_cell.length_a   1.000
_cell.length_b   1.000
_cell.length_c   1.000
_cell.angle_alpha   90.00
_cell.angle_beta   90.00
_cell.angle_gamma   90.00
#
_symmetry.space_group_name_H-M   'P 1'
#
loop_
_entity.id
_entity.type
_entity.pdbx_description
1 polymer ?
#
loop_
_entity_poly.entity_id
_entity_poly.type
_entity_poly.pdbx_seq_one_letter_code
_entity_poly.pdbx_strand_id
1 'polypeptide(L)'
;MSSSEQWSDDGKRKKDDSEEMFYRSKKTRRTPSKDANPKENMVEQMNEIMLLLKNLAGDIKEIKGEQTSNKEETKLLQEEIRKLRDEQEQFKDEIKRKRLRDVHKKETEEMDNLKKEVKAANEEIERLKAENRRKNIIVQGLEISANNPKELKAKMENFIEKELGAVIKIESATKLGEKTCLVELNNKDDKATIMSNKSKLRNHRQKIYINDDMAKKEREKQKLIRKFAKEEKEKGKEVKMKIREGGKRKRKGS
;
A
#
# COMPACT_ATOMS: atom_id res chain seq x y z
N MET A 1 -20.45 -17.61 7.71
CA MET A 1 -21.29 -17.88 6.52
C MET A 1 -20.35 -18.51 5.49
N SER A 2 -20.46 -19.73 5.01
CA SER A 2 -21.57 -20.68 4.97
C SER A 2 -21.04 -22.12 5.00
N SER A 3 -21.85 -23.01 5.56
CA SER A 3 -21.74 -24.48 5.63
C SER A 3 -21.51 -25.19 4.30
N SER A 4 -20.84 -26.35 4.36
CA SER A 4 -21.17 -27.58 3.62
C SER A 4 -20.39 -28.75 4.25
N GLU A 5 -20.99 -29.46 5.21
CA GLU A 5 -21.88 -30.61 5.06
C GLU A 5 -21.16 -31.93 4.73
N GLN A 6 -21.05 -32.73 5.81
CA GLN A 6 -20.71 -34.14 5.88
C GLN A 6 -21.69 -35.00 5.09
N TRP A 7 -21.19 -36.01 4.38
CA TRP A 7 -22.00 -37.13 3.94
C TRP A 7 -21.46 -38.42 4.56
N SER A 8 -22.31 -39.02 5.40
CA SER A 8 -22.13 -40.29 6.08
C SER A 8 -22.59 -41.44 5.19
N ASP A 9 -21.84 -42.53 5.20
CA ASP A 9 -22.16 -43.81 4.59
C ASP A 9 -22.92 -44.69 5.60
N ASP A 10 -24.24 -44.84 5.42
CA ASP A 10 -24.99 -45.96 6.01
C ASP A 10 -26.27 -46.22 5.18
N GLY A 11 -26.44 -47.47 4.73
CA GLY A 11 -27.48 -47.85 3.79
C GLY A 11 -27.72 -49.35 3.71
N LYS A 12 -28.02 -49.99 4.85
CA LYS A 12 -28.61 -51.35 4.88
C LYS A 12 -29.95 -51.39 4.14
N ARG A 13 -30.15 -52.36 3.25
CA ARG A 13 -31.49 -52.88 2.90
C ARG A 13 -31.53 -54.41 2.98
N LYS A 14 -32.46 -54.88 3.83
CA LYS A 14 -32.90 -56.26 4.00
C LYS A 14 -33.94 -56.64 2.93
N LYS A 15 -33.85 -57.90 2.50
CA LYS A 15 -34.88 -58.94 2.29
C LYS A 15 -36.28 -58.56 1.76
N ASP A 16 -36.71 -59.21 0.68
CA ASP A 16 -38.11 -59.57 0.48
C ASP A 16 -38.21 -60.99 -0.13
N ASP A 17 -38.93 -61.85 0.60
CA ASP A 17 -39.44 -63.17 0.18
C ASP A 17 -40.94 -62.96 -0.09
N SER A 18 -41.46 -63.49 -1.19
CA SER A 18 -42.89 -63.82 -1.39
C SER A 18 -42.95 -64.76 -2.61
N GLU A 19 -43.10 -66.09 -2.42
CA GLU A 19 -44.37 -66.80 -2.21
C GLU A 19 -45.42 -66.42 -3.26
N GLU A 20 -46.13 -67.27 -3.99
CA GLU A 20 -46.31 -68.72 -4.15
C GLU A 20 -47.37 -68.78 -5.27
N MET A 21 -47.33 -69.75 -6.20
CA MET A 21 -48.61 -70.19 -6.81
C MET A 21 -48.58 -71.66 -7.21
N PHE A 22 -49.23 -72.45 -6.36
CA PHE A 22 -49.67 -73.83 -6.54
C PHE A 22 -50.74 -73.93 -7.65
N TYR A 23 -50.76 -75.02 -8.44
CA TYR A 23 -51.87 -76.01 -8.44
C TYR A 23 -51.75 -77.14 -9.50
N ARG A 24 -51.91 -78.37 -8.98
CA ARG A 24 -52.62 -79.56 -9.54
C ARG A 24 -51.95 -80.49 -10.58
N SER A 25 -51.39 -81.57 -10.05
CA SER A 25 -51.88 -82.97 -10.12
C SER A 25 -52.07 -83.72 -11.47
N LYS A 26 -51.40 -84.89 -11.50
CA LYS A 26 -51.87 -86.27 -11.79
C LYS A 26 -51.53 -86.95 -13.14
N LYS A 27 -50.79 -88.06 -12.95
CA LYS A 27 -50.94 -89.43 -13.52
C LYS A 27 -50.05 -89.88 -14.71
N THR A 28 -49.15 -90.80 -14.35
CA THR A 28 -48.83 -92.10 -14.97
C THR A 28 -48.35 -92.16 -16.42
N ARG A 29 -47.19 -92.78 -16.68
CA ARG A 29 -47.04 -94.21 -17.06
C ARG A 29 -45.57 -94.56 -17.41
N ARG A 30 -45.13 -95.67 -16.82
CA ARG A 30 -44.29 -96.79 -17.33
C ARG A 30 -43.24 -96.50 -18.43
N THR A 31 -41.99 -96.85 -18.11
CA THR A 31 -40.87 -97.15 -19.04
C THR A 31 -41.24 -98.22 -20.08
N PRO A 32 -40.63 -98.19 -21.28
CA PRO A 32 -39.60 -99.20 -21.62
C PRO A 32 -38.39 -98.59 -22.36
N SER A 33 -37.15 -98.91 -21.98
CA SER A 33 -36.27 -99.96 -22.54
C SER A 33 -35.50 -99.57 -23.81
N LYS A 34 -34.17 -99.68 -23.70
CA LYS A 34 -33.15 -100.02 -24.71
C LYS A 34 -33.61 -100.07 -26.18
N ASP A 35 -33.12 -99.14 -27.00
CA ASP A 35 -32.06 -99.38 -28.00
C ASP A 35 -31.94 -98.17 -28.96
N ALA A 36 -30.95 -97.29 -28.70
CA ALA A 36 -30.35 -96.35 -29.66
C ALA A 36 -29.01 -95.85 -29.08
N ASN A 37 -27.99 -95.70 -29.91
CA ASN A 37 -26.57 -95.71 -29.57
C ASN A 37 -26.13 -94.54 -28.62
N PRO A 38 -25.75 -94.78 -27.35
CA PRO A 38 -25.38 -93.72 -26.38
C PRO A 38 -24.20 -92.84 -26.78
N LYS A 39 -23.42 -93.28 -27.78
CA LYS A 39 -22.23 -92.59 -28.25
C LYS A 39 -22.56 -91.45 -29.23
N GLU A 40 -23.63 -91.52 -30.01
CA GLU A 40 -23.98 -90.48 -31.00
C GLU A 40 -24.52 -89.21 -30.35
N ASN A 41 -25.44 -89.31 -29.38
CA ASN A 41 -25.97 -88.13 -28.67
C ASN A 41 -24.91 -87.37 -27.86
N MET A 42 -23.93 -88.10 -27.29
CA MET A 42 -22.77 -87.48 -26.63
C MET A 42 -21.87 -86.75 -27.64
N VAL A 43 -21.71 -87.30 -28.84
CA VAL A 43 -20.92 -86.68 -29.92
C VAL A 43 -21.60 -85.41 -30.43
N GLU A 44 -22.93 -85.40 -30.60
CA GLU A 44 -23.68 -84.20 -30.98
C GLU A 44 -23.59 -83.08 -29.94
N GLN A 45 -23.77 -83.41 -28.65
CA GLN A 45 -23.58 -82.45 -27.55
C GLN A 45 -22.13 -81.94 -27.49
N MET A 46 -21.15 -82.81 -27.75
CA MET A 46 -19.74 -82.41 -27.78
C MET A 46 -19.44 -81.48 -28.96
N ASN A 47 -20.08 -81.69 -30.12
CA ASN A 47 -19.97 -80.80 -31.28
C ASN A 47 -20.61 -79.43 -31.02
N GLU A 48 -21.75 -79.38 -30.34
CA GLU A 48 -22.42 -78.12 -29.95
C GLU A 48 -21.58 -77.32 -28.94
N ILE A 49 -21.02 -78.01 -27.92
CA ILE A 49 -20.07 -77.41 -26.97
C ILE A 49 -18.83 -76.90 -27.69
N MET A 50 -18.29 -77.65 -28.66
CA MET A 50 -17.13 -77.24 -29.44
C MET A 50 -17.41 -76.00 -30.30
N LEU A 51 -18.62 -75.88 -30.86
CA LEU A 51 -19.07 -74.70 -31.60
C LEU A 51 -19.17 -73.46 -30.70
N LEU A 52 -19.76 -73.62 -29.50
CA LEU A 52 -19.83 -72.55 -28.50
C LEU A 52 -18.44 -72.10 -28.04
N LEU A 53 -17.53 -73.04 -27.76
CA LEU A 53 -16.14 -72.74 -27.40
C LEU A 53 -15.39 -72.00 -28.52
N LYS A 54 -15.67 -72.35 -29.78
CA LYS A 54 -15.09 -71.67 -30.95
C LYS A 54 -15.61 -70.24 -31.09
N ASN A 55 -16.90 -70.01 -30.88
CA ASN A 55 -17.50 -68.67 -30.88
C ASN A 55 -16.97 -67.82 -29.72
N LEU A 56 -16.95 -68.36 -28.50
CA LEU A 56 -16.36 -67.69 -27.33
C LEU A 56 -14.88 -67.34 -27.56
N ALA A 57 -14.11 -68.20 -28.23
CA ALA A 57 -12.72 -67.90 -28.58
C ALA A 57 -12.60 -66.76 -29.61
N GLY A 58 -13.60 -66.59 -30.48
CA GLY A 58 -13.74 -65.43 -31.38
C GLY A 58 -14.00 -64.15 -30.60
N ASP A 59 -15.04 -64.15 -29.76
CA ASP A 59 -15.44 -63.01 -28.93
C ASP A 59 -14.27 -62.58 -28.01
N ILE A 60 -13.54 -63.53 -27.41
CA ILE A 60 -12.38 -63.22 -26.56
C ILE A 60 -11.27 -62.51 -27.37
N LYS A 61 -11.08 -62.86 -28.64
CA LYS A 61 -10.09 -62.19 -29.50
C LYS A 61 -10.55 -60.77 -29.86
N GLU A 62 -11.82 -60.59 -30.19
CA GLU A 62 -12.41 -59.28 -30.50
C GLU A 62 -12.35 -58.35 -29.27
N ILE A 63 -12.80 -58.83 -28.11
CA ILE A 63 -12.72 -58.10 -26.83
C ILE A 63 -11.27 -57.69 -26.52
N LYS A 64 -10.30 -58.56 -26.77
CA LYS A 64 -8.88 -58.22 -26.56
C LYS A 64 -8.40 -57.12 -27.51
N GLY A 65 -8.83 -57.15 -28.77
CA GLY A 65 -8.53 -56.11 -29.75
C GLY A 65 -9.12 -54.75 -29.37
N GLU A 66 -10.39 -54.73 -28.99
CA GLU A 66 -11.05 -53.52 -28.49
C GLU A 66 -10.40 -53.02 -27.19
N GLN A 67 -10.04 -53.92 -26.28
CA GLN A 67 -9.36 -53.55 -25.04
C GLN A 67 -7.98 -52.94 -25.30
N THR A 68 -7.25 -53.37 -26.34
CA THR A 68 -6.00 -52.71 -26.75
C THR A 68 -6.24 -51.34 -27.37
N SER A 69 -7.24 -51.19 -28.24
CA SER A 69 -7.61 -49.89 -28.83
C SER A 69 -8.02 -48.88 -27.76
N ASN A 70 -8.90 -49.28 -26.84
CA ASN A 70 -9.34 -48.43 -25.73
C ASN A 70 -8.18 -48.04 -24.80
N LYS A 71 -7.18 -48.92 -24.61
CA LYS A 71 -5.97 -48.60 -23.84
C LYS A 71 -5.10 -47.55 -24.54
N GLU A 72 -5.10 -47.50 -25.85
CA GLU A 72 -4.36 -46.49 -26.62
C GLU A 72 -5.09 -45.14 -26.58
N GLU A 73 -6.41 -45.14 -26.81
CA GLU A 73 -7.23 -43.93 -26.70
C GLU A 73 -7.18 -43.32 -25.30
N THR A 74 -7.25 -44.13 -24.25
CA THR A 74 -7.13 -43.64 -22.86
C THR A 74 -5.76 -43.02 -22.58
N LYS A 75 -4.67 -43.50 -23.18
CA LYS A 75 -3.35 -42.87 -23.06
C LYS A 75 -3.32 -41.51 -23.75
N LEU A 76 -3.86 -41.41 -24.96
CA LEU A 76 -3.93 -40.14 -25.70
C LEU A 76 -4.74 -39.09 -24.93
N LEU A 77 -5.90 -39.49 -24.40
CA LEU A 77 -6.72 -38.61 -23.56
C LEU A 77 -5.99 -38.18 -22.27
N GLN A 78 -5.22 -39.07 -21.65
CA GLN A 78 -4.41 -38.72 -20.47
C GLN A 78 -3.34 -37.68 -20.80
N GLU A 79 -2.68 -37.80 -21.95
CA GLU A 79 -1.69 -36.82 -22.42
C GLU A 79 -2.34 -35.46 -22.73
N GLU A 80 -3.50 -35.44 -23.37
CA GLU A 80 -4.24 -34.21 -23.66
C GLU A 80 -4.71 -33.51 -22.37
N ILE A 81 -5.26 -34.26 -21.41
CA ILE A 81 -5.62 -33.73 -20.09
C ILE A 81 -4.39 -33.12 -19.40
N ARG A 82 -3.22 -33.74 -19.53
CA ARG A 82 -1.97 -33.21 -18.96
C ARG A 82 -1.58 -31.88 -19.61
N LYS A 83 -1.58 -31.81 -20.94
CA LYS A 83 -1.29 -30.56 -21.68
C LYS A 83 -2.26 -29.44 -21.30
N LEU A 84 -3.55 -29.73 -21.24
CA LEU A 84 -4.57 -28.76 -20.83
C LEU A 84 -4.36 -28.26 -19.39
N ARG A 85 -3.93 -29.12 -18.47
CA ARG A 85 -3.60 -28.69 -17.10
C ARG A 85 -2.39 -27.75 -17.08
N ASP A 86 -1.34 -28.06 -17.83
CA ASP A 86 -0.14 -27.24 -17.93
C ASP A 86 -0.48 -25.86 -18.54
N GLU A 87 -1.30 -25.82 -19.59
CA GLU A 87 -1.79 -24.57 -20.20
C GLU A 87 -2.64 -23.75 -19.21
N GLN A 88 -3.57 -24.40 -18.49
CA GLN A 88 -4.38 -23.72 -17.47
C GLN A 88 -3.52 -23.11 -16.35
N GLU A 89 -2.44 -23.77 -15.95
CA GLU A 89 -1.50 -23.25 -14.96
C GLU A 89 -0.77 -22.01 -15.49
N GLN A 90 -0.26 -22.07 -16.73
CA GLN A 90 0.39 -20.94 -17.38
C GLN A 90 -0.55 -19.72 -17.49
N PHE A 91 -1.80 -19.92 -17.90
CA PHE A 91 -2.80 -18.85 -17.98
C PHE A 91 -3.08 -18.23 -16.60
N LYS A 92 -3.21 -19.06 -15.55
CA LYS A 92 -3.40 -18.56 -14.18
C LYS A 92 -2.23 -17.69 -13.74
N ASP A 93 -1.00 -18.10 -14.02
CA ASP A 93 0.18 -17.34 -13.64
C ASP A 93 0.38 -16.07 -14.47
N GLU A 94 -0.01 -16.07 -15.74
CA GLU A 94 -0.05 -14.85 -16.54
C GLU A 94 -1.07 -13.84 -16.01
N ILE A 95 -2.28 -14.30 -15.67
CA ILE A 95 -3.32 -13.46 -15.07
C ILE A 95 -2.84 -12.85 -13.75
N LYS A 96 -2.21 -13.65 -12.87
CA LYS A 96 -1.61 -13.15 -11.61
C LYS A 96 -0.55 -12.08 -11.89
N ARG A 97 0.38 -12.34 -12.83
CA ARG A 97 1.44 -11.39 -13.20
C ARG A 97 0.88 -10.10 -13.78
N LYS A 98 -0.18 -10.17 -14.58
CA LYS A 98 -0.86 -8.98 -15.12
C LYS A 98 -1.51 -8.15 -14.01
N ARG A 99 -2.28 -8.79 -13.13
CA ARG A 99 -2.90 -8.13 -11.97
C ARG A 99 -1.87 -7.45 -11.08
N LEU A 100 -0.75 -8.12 -10.80
CA LEU A 100 0.32 -7.56 -9.99
C LEU A 100 0.95 -6.32 -10.63
N ARG A 101 1.17 -6.35 -11.95
CA ARG A 101 1.68 -5.19 -12.71
C ARG A 101 0.70 -4.02 -12.67
N ASP A 102 -0.59 -4.27 -12.84
CA ASP A 102 -1.62 -3.23 -12.81
C ASP A 102 -1.71 -2.57 -11.42
N VAL A 103 -1.62 -3.37 -10.34
CA VAL A 103 -1.58 -2.86 -8.97
C VAL A 103 -0.34 -2.00 -8.74
N HIS A 104 0.85 -2.50 -9.07
CA HIS A 104 2.08 -1.72 -8.92
C HIS A 104 2.08 -0.43 -9.74
N LYS A 105 1.51 -0.45 -10.95
CA LYS A 105 1.38 0.76 -11.76
C LYS A 105 0.50 1.81 -11.07
N LYS A 106 -0.66 1.39 -10.53
CA LYS A 106 -1.54 2.30 -9.77
C LYS A 106 -0.85 2.84 -8.51
N GLU A 107 -0.22 1.96 -7.74
CA GLU A 107 0.51 2.36 -6.53
C GLU A 107 1.63 3.36 -6.84
N THR A 108 2.37 3.16 -7.93
CA THR A 108 3.44 4.10 -8.33
C THR A 108 2.88 5.45 -8.78
N GLU A 109 1.78 5.47 -9.53
CA GLU A 109 1.09 6.70 -9.91
C GLU A 109 0.55 7.46 -8.67
N GLU A 110 -0.07 6.75 -7.72
CA GLU A 110 -0.54 7.32 -6.46
C GLU A 110 0.60 7.87 -5.61
N MET A 111 1.71 7.12 -5.49
CA MET A 111 2.90 7.57 -4.77
C MET A 111 3.48 8.84 -5.37
N ASP A 112 3.52 8.96 -6.69
CA ASP A 112 4.04 10.16 -7.35
C ASP A 112 3.09 11.36 -7.22
N ASN A 113 1.78 11.13 -7.20
CA ASN A 113 0.80 12.18 -6.90
C ASN A 113 0.93 12.68 -5.46
N LEU A 114 1.02 11.77 -4.47
CA LEU A 114 1.22 12.12 -3.07
C LEU A 114 2.54 12.88 -2.86
N LYS A 115 3.64 12.48 -3.52
CA LYS A 115 4.91 13.24 -3.47
C LYS A 115 4.73 14.68 -3.98
N LYS A 116 3.98 14.89 -5.07
CA LYS A 116 3.71 16.23 -5.62
C LYS A 116 2.88 17.06 -4.64
N GLU A 117 1.84 16.47 -4.06
CA GLU A 117 1.00 17.14 -3.06
C GLU A 117 1.78 17.53 -1.81
N VAL A 118 2.58 16.60 -1.26
CA VAL A 118 3.45 16.86 -0.11
C VAL A 118 4.45 17.98 -0.43
N LYS A 119 5.00 18.00 -1.65
CA LYS A 119 5.90 19.08 -2.07
C LYS A 119 5.18 20.43 -2.14
N ALA A 120 4.00 20.48 -2.76
CA ALA A 120 3.21 21.71 -2.87
C ALA A 120 2.77 22.24 -1.48
N ALA A 121 2.32 21.35 -0.60
CA ALA A 121 1.96 21.68 0.77
C ALA A 121 3.16 22.24 1.55
N ASN A 122 4.34 21.62 1.41
CA ASN A 122 5.57 22.12 2.05
C ASN A 122 5.99 23.49 1.52
N GLU A 123 5.86 23.74 0.22
CA GLU A 123 6.15 25.04 -0.40
C GLU A 123 5.20 26.12 0.13
N GLU A 124 3.92 25.81 0.28
CA GLU A 124 2.94 26.75 0.83
C GLU A 124 3.17 27.01 2.32
N ILE A 125 3.47 25.97 3.11
CA ILE A 125 3.84 26.12 4.53
C ILE A 125 5.07 27.03 4.66
N GLU A 126 6.10 26.85 3.84
CA GLU A 126 7.29 27.70 3.90
C GLU A 126 7.01 29.14 3.44
N ARG A 127 6.12 29.33 2.46
CA ARG A 127 5.66 30.65 2.04
C ARG A 127 4.93 31.37 3.16
N LEU A 128 3.95 30.71 3.80
CA LEU A 128 3.18 31.28 4.92
C LEU A 128 4.09 31.58 6.12
N LYS A 129 4.99 30.66 6.47
CA LYS A 129 5.99 30.91 7.52
C LYS A 129 6.88 32.10 7.16
N ALA A 130 7.32 32.23 5.91
CA ALA A 130 8.13 33.38 5.47
C ALA A 130 7.34 34.69 5.54
N GLU A 131 6.05 34.67 5.22
CA GLU A 131 5.18 35.84 5.35
C GLU A 131 4.99 36.27 6.80
N ASN A 132 4.73 35.32 7.71
CA ASN A 132 4.64 35.61 9.15
C ASN A 132 5.96 36.13 9.71
N ARG A 133 7.09 35.53 9.33
CA ARG A 133 8.43 36.02 9.73
C ARG A 133 8.74 37.46 9.30
N ARG A 134 8.13 37.95 8.20
CA ARG A 134 8.42 39.30 7.69
C ARG A 134 8.01 40.40 8.66
N LYS A 135 6.90 40.22 9.40
CA LYS A 135 6.43 41.20 10.40
C LYS A 135 7.01 40.95 11.79
N ASN A 136 7.58 39.78 12.04
CA ASN A 136 8.08 39.39 13.35
C ASN A 136 9.48 39.94 13.65
N ILE A 137 9.75 40.14 14.94
CA ILE A 137 11.06 40.49 15.52
C ILE A 137 11.42 39.56 16.66
N ILE A 138 12.72 39.37 16.89
CA ILE A 138 13.25 38.63 18.04
C ILE A 138 13.96 39.62 18.97
N VAL A 139 13.50 39.68 20.21
CA VAL A 139 14.10 40.48 21.29
C VAL A 139 14.92 39.56 22.19
N GLN A 140 16.19 39.88 22.39
CA GLN A 140 17.13 39.14 23.21
C GLN A 140 17.74 40.01 24.30
N GLY A 141 18.02 39.43 25.46
CA GLY A 141 18.69 40.10 26.57
C GLY A 141 17.75 40.74 27.59
N LEU A 142 16.44 40.75 27.35
CA LEU A 142 15.43 41.19 28.30
C LEU A 142 14.99 40.01 29.19
N GLU A 143 14.95 40.18 30.51
CA GLU A 143 14.50 39.13 31.43
C GLU A 143 12.98 38.99 31.43
N ILE A 144 12.51 37.80 31.07
CA ILE A 144 11.09 37.49 30.89
C ILE A 144 10.59 36.67 32.08
N SER A 145 10.08 37.37 33.09
CA SER A 145 9.42 36.79 34.26
C SER A 145 7.98 36.35 33.99
N ALA A 146 7.30 36.95 32.99
CA ALA A 146 5.91 36.63 32.67
C ALA A 146 5.81 35.31 31.90
N ASN A 147 5.05 34.36 32.43
CA ASN A 147 4.68 33.13 31.73
C ASN A 147 3.36 33.27 30.95
N ASN A 148 2.54 34.28 31.28
CA ASN A 148 1.28 34.55 30.62
C ASN A 148 1.48 35.37 29.33
N PRO A 149 0.90 34.96 28.18
CA PRO A 149 1.04 35.69 26.91
C PRO A 149 0.52 37.14 26.95
N LYS A 150 -0.56 37.40 27.70
CA LYS A 150 -1.16 38.74 27.82
C LYS A 150 -0.24 39.72 28.57
N GLU A 151 0.34 39.28 29.68
CA GLU A 151 1.32 40.06 30.44
C GLU A 151 2.60 40.28 29.64
N LEU A 152 3.04 39.25 28.91
CA LEU A 152 4.21 39.33 28.05
C LEU A 152 3.99 40.37 26.93
N LYS A 153 2.82 40.35 26.30
CA LYS A 153 2.43 41.36 25.31
C LYS A 153 2.48 42.78 25.89
N ALA A 154 1.81 43.02 27.02
CA ALA A 154 1.81 44.34 27.66
C ALA A 154 3.23 44.78 28.08
N LYS A 155 4.07 43.86 28.56
CA LYS A 155 5.47 44.14 28.90
C LYS A 155 6.28 44.54 27.67
N MET A 156 6.05 43.87 26.53
CA MET A 156 6.74 44.19 25.28
C MET A 156 6.25 45.52 24.66
N GLU A 157 4.95 45.82 24.72
CA GLU A 157 4.41 47.11 24.29
C GLU A 157 5.03 48.26 25.10
N ASN A 158 5.02 48.14 26.43
CA ASN A 158 5.67 49.10 27.33
C ASN A 158 7.18 49.24 27.08
N PHE A 159 7.86 48.14 26.78
CA PHE A 159 9.29 48.15 26.46
C PHE A 159 9.55 48.92 25.16
N ILE A 160 8.79 48.64 24.10
CA ILE A 160 8.94 49.33 22.80
C ILE A 160 8.63 50.83 22.96
N GLU A 161 7.58 51.17 23.69
CA GLU A 161 7.21 52.58 23.90
C GLU A 161 8.28 53.34 24.69
N LYS A 162 8.75 52.81 25.83
CA LYS A 162 9.73 53.49 26.68
C LYS A 162 11.13 53.56 26.06
N GLU A 163 11.59 52.47 25.46
CA GLU A 163 12.99 52.32 25.06
C GLU A 163 13.24 52.74 23.62
N LEU A 164 12.24 52.54 22.75
CA LEU A 164 12.34 52.91 21.33
C LEU A 164 11.57 54.21 21.02
N GLY A 165 10.66 54.63 21.88
CA GLY A 165 9.84 55.83 21.69
C GLY A 165 8.80 55.67 20.58
N ALA A 166 8.31 54.44 20.36
CA ALA A 166 7.35 54.13 19.32
C ALA A 166 6.09 53.49 19.93
N VAL A 167 4.92 54.10 19.70
CA VAL A 167 3.64 53.55 20.14
C VAL A 167 3.17 52.53 19.11
N ILE A 168 3.41 51.25 19.36
CA ILE A 168 3.13 50.16 18.42
C ILE A 168 2.26 49.10 19.10
N LYS A 169 1.19 48.69 18.42
CA LYS A 169 0.33 47.59 18.86
C LYS A 169 0.93 46.27 18.42
N ILE A 170 1.18 45.39 19.38
CA ILE A 170 1.68 44.05 19.14
C ILE A 170 0.50 43.12 18.87
N GLU A 171 0.66 42.12 18.01
CA GLU A 171 -0.35 41.06 17.82
C GLU A 171 -0.24 40.07 18.97
N SER A 172 0.91 39.40 19.05
CA SER A 172 1.23 38.41 20.06
C SER A 172 2.71 38.49 20.49
N ALA A 173 3.02 37.96 21.67
CA ALA A 173 4.39 37.80 22.14
C ALA A 173 4.55 36.40 22.74
N THR A 174 5.60 35.70 22.32
CA THR A 174 5.88 34.32 22.72
C THR A 174 7.28 34.20 23.30
N LYS A 175 7.37 33.65 24.52
CA LYS A 175 8.65 33.36 25.17
C LYS A 175 9.33 32.17 24.49
N LEU A 176 10.55 32.37 23.98
CA LEU A 176 11.37 31.31 23.39
C LEU A 176 12.45 30.80 24.36
N GLY A 177 12.78 31.58 25.38
CA GLY A 177 13.72 31.23 26.45
C GLY A 177 13.70 32.27 27.56
N GLU A 178 14.56 32.14 28.56
CA GLU A 178 14.59 33.05 29.72
C GLU A 178 14.80 34.53 29.35
N LYS A 179 15.66 34.75 28.35
CA LYS A 179 16.02 36.09 27.86
C LYS A 179 15.72 36.31 26.37
N THR A 180 14.87 35.48 25.76
CA THR A 180 14.54 35.57 24.33
C THR A 180 13.04 35.53 24.13
N CYS A 181 12.50 36.55 23.44
CA CYS A 181 11.10 36.66 23.06
C CYS A 181 10.96 36.77 21.55
N LEU A 182 9.97 36.08 20.99
CA LEU A 182 9.40 36.39 19.68
C LEU A 182 8.27 37.40 19.87
N VAL A 183 8.24 38.44 19.04
CA VAL A 183 7.18 39.44 19.02
C VAL A 183 6.60 39.50 17.61
N GLU A 184 5.30 39.27 17.51
CA GLU A 184 4.55 39.35 16.25
C GLU A 184 3.88 40.71 16.14
N LEU A 185 4.18 41.43 15.06
CA LEU A 185 3.63 42.75 14.80
C LEU A 185 2.51 42.65 13.78
N ASN A 186 1.63 43.65 13.74
CA ASN A 186 0.55 43.69 12.75
C ASN A 186 1.07 44.01 11.35
N ASN A 187 2.02 44.95 11.25
CA ASN A 187 2.50 45.49 9.97
C ASN A 187 4.03 45.43 9.84
N LYS A 188 4.51 45.40 8.60
CA LYS A 188 5.96 45.48 8.29
C LYS A 188 6.53 46.87 8.55
N ASP A 189 5.70 47.91 8.50
CA ASP A 189 6.12 49.29 8.74
C ASP A 189 6.44 49.53 10.22
N ASP A 190 5.66 48.93 11.11
CA ASP A 190 5.93 48.92 12.56
C ASP A 190 7.28 48.25 12.84
N LYS A 191 7.53 47.12 12.17
CA LYS A 191 8.82 46.43 12.24
C LYS A 191 9.96 47.33 11.76
N ALA A 192 9.80 48.03 10.64
CA ALA A 192 10.82 48.92 10.10
C ALA A 192 11.14 50.05 11.10
N THR A 193 10.12 50.60 11.76
CA THR A 193 10.25 51.65 12.79
C THR A 193 11.00 51.14 14.02
N ILE A 194 10.70 49.92 14.48
CA ILE A 194 11.44 49.29 15.59
C ILE A 194 12.90 49.04 15.18
N MET A 195 13.12 48.56 13.95
CA MET A 195 14.45 48.24 13.44
C MET A 195 15.31 49.46 13.15
N SER A 196 14.73 50.62 12.83
CA SER A 196 15.44 51.90 12.73
C SER A 196 15.80 52.46 14.12
N ASN A 197 14.89 52.32 15.09
CA ASN A 197 15.07 52.85 16.45
C ASN A 197 15.95 51.97 17.34
N LYS A 198 16.25 50.73 16.94
CA LYS A 198 17.07 49.79 17.74
C LYS A 198 18.46 50.32 18.12
N SER A 199 18.97 51.32 17.39
CA SER A 199 20.25 51.98 17.71
C SER A 199 20.22 52.67 19.08
N LYS A 200 19.04 53.13 19.53
CA LYS A 200 18.83 53.74 20.85
C LYS A 200 19.16 52.79 22.01
N LEU A 201 18.99 51.48 21.79
CA LEU A 201 19.28 50.43 22.77
C LEU A 201 20.78 50.19 22.98
N ARG A 202 21.66 50.76 22.15
CA ARG A 202 23.11 50.50 22.20
C ARG A 202 23.77 50.97 23.49
N ASN A 203 23.22 52.02 24.12
CA ASN A 203 23.77 52.65 25.31
C ASN A 203 23.06 52.21 26.61
N HIS A 204 22.14 51.25 26.53
CA HIS A 204 21.44 50.78 27.72
C HIS A 204 22.36 49.96 28.63
N ARG A 205 22.14 50.05 29.96
CA ARG A 205 22.90 49.28 30.96
C ARG A 205 22.79 47.77 30.72
N GLN A 206 21.63 47.32 30.24
CA GLN A 206 21.39 45.94 29.84
C GLN A 206 21.62 45.79 28.33
N LYS A 207 22.43 44.80 27.93
CA LYS A 207 22.69 44.49 26.52
C LYS A 207 21.47 43.83 25.89
N ILE A 208 20.58 44.64 25.33
CA ILE A 208 19.37 44.20 24.64
C ILE A 208 19.60 44.25 23.13
N TYR A 209 19.20 43.19 22.44
CA TYR A 209 19.34 43.06 20.99
C TYR A 209 17.98 42.80 20.34
N ILE A 210 17.69 43.53 19.27
CA ILE A 210 16.52 43.29 18.42
C ILE A 210 17.02 42.85 17.04
N ASN A 211 16.58 41.65 16.63
CA ASN A 211 16.96 41.03 15.37
C ASN A 211 15.71 40.64 14.56
N ASP A 212 15.88 40.46 13.25
CA ASP A 212 14.86 39.87 12.40
C ASP A 212 14.60 38.40 12.76
N ASP A 213 13.34 37.99 12.70
CA ASP A 213 12.95 36.58 12.73
C ASP A 213 13.28 35.90 11.39
N MET A 214 14.53 35.47 11.25
CA MET A 214 15.01 34.79 10.04
C MET A 214 14.88 33.26 10.17
N ALA A 215 14.62 32.62 9.03
CA ALA A 215 14.69 31.17 8.91
C ALA A 215 16.12 30.67 9.23
N LYS A 216 16.24 29.43 9.73
CA LYS A 216 17.53 28.83 10.12
C LYS A 216 18.59 28.93 9.01
N LYS A 217 18.21 28.58 7.77
CA LYS A 217 19.09 28.65 6.58
C LYS A 217 19.57 30.08 6.29
N GLU A 218 18.70 31.08 6.44
CA GLU A 218 19.06 32.49 6.22
C GLU A 218 19.98 33.00 7.33
N ARG A 219 19.70 32.62 8.58
CA ARG A 219 20.50 32.96 9.75
C ARG A 219 21.93 32.40 9.63
N GLU A 220 22.08 31.16 9.19
CA GLU A 220 23.39 30.54 8.95
C GLU A 220 24.18 31.26 7.86
N LYS A 221 23.55 31.58 6.73
CA LYS A 221 24.17 32.39 5.66
C LYS A 221 24.62 33.75 6.20
N GLN A 222 23.78 34.42 6.98
CA GLN A 222 24.11 35.72 7.55
C GLN A 222 25.28 35.63 8.56
N LYS A 223 25.35 34.55 9.36
CA LYS A 223 26.50 34.29 10.25
C LYS A 223 27.80 34.14 9.45
N LEU A 224 27.77 33.38 8.36
CA LEU A 224 28.94 33.19 7.49
C LEU A 224 29.39 34.53 6.88
N ILE A 225 28.46 35.33 6.37
CA ILE A 225 28.76 36.67 5.82
C ILE A 225 29.38 37.57 6.90
N ARG A 226 28.85 37.56 8.12
CA ARG A 226 29.39 38.35 9.23
C ARG A 226 30.80 37.90 9.62
N LYS A 227 31.07 36.59 9.61
CA LYS A 227 32.40 36.04 9.89
C LYS A 227 33.41 36.51 8.85
N PHE A 228 33.07 36.35 7.56
CA PHE A 228 33.91 36.80 6.46
C PHE A 228 34.15 38.32 6.50
N ALA A 229 33.12 39.12 6.77
CA ALA A 229 33.26 40.58 6.89
C ALA A 229 34.16 40.99 8.07
N LYS A 230 34.17 40.22 9.17
CA LYS A 230 35.07 40.47 10.30
C LYS A 230 36.52 40.19 9.92
N GLU A 231 36.77 39.06 9.26
CA GLU A 231 38.11 38.67 8.78
C GLU A 231 38.68 39.69 7.77
N GLU A 232 37.87 40.20 6.84
CA GLU A 232 38.33 41.21 5.89
C GLU A 232 38.56 42.59 6.53
N LYS A 233 37.79 42.94 7.57
CA LYS A 233 38.03 44.16 8.37
C LYS A 233 39.30 44.07 9.20
N GLU A 234 39.59 42.90 9.75
CA GLU A 234 40.84 42.62 10.48
C GLU A 234 42.07 42.73 9.56
N LYS A 235 41.89 42.46 8.25
CA LYS A 235 42.89 42.70 7.21
C LYS A 235 42.97 44.17 6.74
N GLY A 236 42.25 45.09 7.40
CA GLY A 236 42.26 46.51 7.09
C GLY A 236 41.38 46.94 5.90
N LYS A 237 40.55 46.05 5.33
CA LYS A 237 39.64 46.41 4.24
C LYS A 237 38.32 46.97 4.77
N GLU A 238 37.81 48.00 4.10
CA GLU A 238 36.49 48.54 4.41
C GLU A 238 35.38 47.66 3.82
N VAL A 239 34.60 47.00 4.68
CA VAL A 239 33.49 46.13 4.28
C VAL A 239 32.15 46.72 4.70
N LYS A 240 31.30 47.02 3.72
CA LYS A 240 29.90 47.46 3.91
C LYS A 240 28.95 46.30 3.62
N MET A 241 28.25 45.82 4.65
CA MET A 241 27.22 44.79 4.48
C MET A 241 25.88 45.46 4.13
N LYS A 242 25.31 45.12 2.96
CA LYS A 242 23.93 45.49 2.58
C LYS A 242 23.09 44.23 2.48
N ILE A 243 22.02 44.14 3.27
CA ILE A 243 21.04 43.07 3.15
C ILE A 243 20.17 43.43 1.93
N ARG A 244 20.20 42.61 0.88
CA ARG A 244 19.22 42.71 -0.22
C ARG A 244 17.93 42.06 0.26
N GLU A 245 16.87 42.85 0.41
CA GLU A 245 15.51 42.30 0.51
C GLU A 245 15.18 41.56 -0.79
N GLY A 246 14.57 40.38 -0.65
CA GLY A 246 14.50 39.34 -1.69
C GLY A 246 14.15 39.85 -3.09
N GLY A 247 15.12 39.76 -4.00
CA GLY A 247 14.89 39.95 -5.42
C GLY A 247 13.97 38.85 -5.96
N LYS A 248 12.76 39.23 -6.37
CA LYS A 248 11.92 38.38 -7.23
C LYS A 248 12.75 37.99 -8.44
N ARG A 249 13.10 36.71 -8.58
CA ARG A 249 13.62 36.16 -9.83
C ARG A 249 12.52 36.32 -10.87
N LYS A 250 12.60 37.34 -11.73
CA LYS A 250 11.85 37.36 -12.99
C LYS A 250 12.30 36.13 -13.78
N ARG A 251 11.44 35.11 -13.83
CA ARG A 251 11.59 34.04 -14.81
C ARG A 251 11.46 34.71 -16.18
N LYS A 252 12.56 34.74 -16.95
CA LYS A 252 12.44 35.00 -18.38
C LYS A 252 11.64 33.84 -18.97
N GLY A 253 10.51 34.15 -19.58
CA GLY A 253 9.80 33.20 -20.42
C GLY A 253 10.70 32.80 -21.58
N SER A 254 10.75 31.51 -21.83
CA SER A 254 11.10 30.93 -23.13
C SER A 254 9.81 30.47 -23.79
#